data_AF-A0A496WP00-F1
#
_entry.id   AF-A0A496WP00-F1
#
_cell.length_a   1.000
_cell.length_b   1.000
_cell.length_c   1.000
_cell.angle_alpha   90.00
_cell.angle_beta   90.00
_cell.angle_gamma   90.00
#
_symmetry.space_group_name_H-M   'P 1'
#
loop_
_entity.id
_entity.type
_entity.pdbx_description
1 polymer ?
#
loop_
_entity_poly.entity_id
_entity_poly.type
_entity_poly.pdbx_seq_one_letter_code
_entity_poly.pdbx_strand_id
1 'polypeptide(L)'
;MSQDIYVFADWEGLEVPTLVGTLRSDVVKNKEHFSFAYDEKWLQSEFAQQIDPRLHLYAGNQHSSGQQNFHVFFDSCPDRWGRLLMKRREAVLARKEGRKPNVLNETDYLLGVHDIYRMGALRFKLDLDGDFLDNNEKLVAPHI
;
A
#
# COMPACT_ATOMS: atom_id res chain seq x y z
N MET A 1 -14.17 -2.81 -8.66
CA MET A 1 -13.98 -3.45 -7.35
C MET A 1 -13.29 -2.42 -6.47
N SER A 2 -13.76 -2.22 -5.25
CA SER A 2 -13.21 -1.26 -4.29
C SER A 2 -12.44 -2.02 -3.23
N GLN A 3 -11.27 -1.51 -2.83
CA GLN A 3 -10.44 -2.10 -1.78
C GLN A 3 -9.94 -1.00 -0.86
N ASP A 4 -10.12 -1.19 0.44
CA ASP A 4 -9.61 -0.31 1.49
C ASP A 4 -8.28 -0.83 2.03
N ILE A 5 -7.33 0.07 2.18
CA ILE A 5 -5.96 -0.19 2.63
C ILE A 5 -5.67 0.79 3.76
N TYR A 6 -5.46 0.26 4.95
CA TYR A 6 -5.14 1.06 6.13
C TYR A 6 -3.66 1.42 6.11
N VAL A 7 -3.38 2.72 6.22
CA VAL A 7 -2.02 3.28 6.16
C VAL A 7 -1.59 3.65 7.57
N PHE A 8 -0.51 3.05 8.03
CA PHE A 8 0.08 3.30 9.34
C PHE A 8 1.42 4.02 9.21
N ALA A 9 1.69 4.91 10.14
CA ALA A 9 2.97 5.55 10.36
C ALA A 9 3.75 4.77 11.42
N ASP A 10 5.02 4.47 11.15
CA ASP A 10 5.91 3.76 12.05
C ASP A 10 7.35 4.30 11.90
N TRP A 11 7.57 5.53 12.37
CA TRP A 11 8.88 6.18 12.39
C TRP A 11 9.32 6.53 13.82
N GLU A 12 10.61 6.85 13.95
CA GLU A 12 11.22 7.30 15.20
C GLU A 12 10.46 8.50 15.79
N GLY A 13 10.00 8.36 17.03
CA GLY A 13 9.18 9.35 17.73
C GLY A 13 7.73 8.90 17.94
N LEU A 14 7.26 7.88 17.23
CA LEU A 14 6.01 7.19 17.54
C LEU A 14 6.30 5.98 18.43
N GLU A 15 5.59 5.85 19.56
CA GLU A 15 5.74 4.69 20.45
C GLU A 15 5.15 3.41 19.84
N VAL A 16 4.11 3.57 19.01
CA VAL A 16 3.41 2.47 18.35
C VAL A 16 3.01 2.88 16.92
N PRO A 17 2.89 1.92 15.99
CA PRO A 17 2.36 2.20 14.66
C PRO A 17 1.00 2.88 14.75
N THR A 18 0.89 4.07 14.18
CA THR A 18 -0.30 4.93 14.32
C THR A 18 -1.05 4.99 13.00
N LEU A 19 -2.36 4.80 13.03
CA LEU A 19 -3.20 4.90 11.83
C LEU A 19 -3.20 6.34 11.31
N VAL A 20 -2.70 6.53 10.09
CA VAL A 20 -2.68 7.83 9.42
C VAL A 20 -3.97 8.06 8.67
N GLY A 21 -4.51 7.00 8.07
CA GLY A 21 -5.72 7.08 7.28
C GLY A 21 -5.98 5.83 6.44
N THR A 22 -6.93 5.96 5.53
CA THR A 22 -7.37 4.88 4.65
C THR A 22 -7.16 5.29 3.20
N LEU A 23 -6.35 4.50 2.48
CA LEU A 23 -6.21 4.54 1.03
C LEU A 23 -7.24 3.60 0.42
N ARG A 24 -8.14 4.13 -0.39
CA ARG A 24 -9.11 3.37 -1.18
C ARG A 24 -8.67 3.30 -2.63
N SER A 25 -8.66 2.08 -3.18
CA SER A 25 -8.43 1.79 -4.59
C SER A 25 -9.70 1.28 -5.26
N ASP A 26 -10.15 2.01 -6.28
CA ASP A 26 -11.32 1.66 -7.09
C ASP A 26 -10.91 1.29 -8.51
N VAL A 27 -11.12 0.02 -8.90
CA VAL A 27 -10.86 -0.44 -10.26
C VAL A 27 -12.10 -0.24 -11.13
N VAL A 28 -12.00 0.64 -12.14
CA VAL A 28 -13.03 0.93 -13.15
C VAL A 28 -12.43 0.78 -14.55
N LYS A 29 -12.96 -0.15 -15.37
CA LYS A 29 -12.49 -0.40 -16.75
C LYS A 29 -10.96 -0.59 -16.86
N ASN A 30 -10.37 -1.40 -15.99
CA ASN A 30 -8.91 -1.64 -15.86
C ASN A 30 -8.08 -0.40 -15.53
N LYS A 31 -8.69 0.66 -14.98
CA LYS A 31 -7.99 1.82 -14.44
C LYS A 31 -8.25 1.90 -12.95
N GLU A 32 -7.20 2.14 -12.18
CA GLU A 32 -7.31 2.38 -10.75
C GLU A 32 -7.50 3.87 -10.50
N HIS A 33 -8.54 4.17 -9.73
CA HIS A 33 -8.75 5.46 -9.11
C HIS A 33 -8.40 5.36 -7.63
N PHE A 34 -7.59 6.29 -7.13
CA PHE A 34 -7.20 6.31 -5.73
C PHE A 34 -7.86 7.47 -5.00
N SER A 35 -8.30 7.20 -3.77
CA SER A 35 -8.71 8.23 -2.82
C SER A 35 -8.14 7.95 -1.45
N PHE A 36 -7.86 8.99 -0.70
CA PHE A 36 -7.28 8.88 0.64
C PHE A 36 -8.06 9.76 1.61
N ALA A 37 -8.36 9.23 2.79
CA ALA A 37 -8.92 9.99 3.90
C ALA A 37 -8.01 9.82 5.11
N TYR A 38 -7.59 10.94 5.71
CA TYR A 38 -6.91 10.91 7.00
C TYR A 38 -7.85 10.42 8.10
N ASP A 39 -7.29 9.70 9.06
CA ASP A 39 -8.00 9.32 10.28
C ASP A 39 -8.21 10.56 11.16
N GLU A 40 -9.37 10.67 11.82
CA GLU A 40 -9.67 11.83 12.67
C GLU A 40 -8.71 11.93 13.86
N LYS A 41 -8.26 10.80 14.42
CA LYS A 41 -7.29 10.80 15.52
C LYS A 41 -5.92 11.24 15.02
N TRP A 42 -5.56 10.90 13.78
CA TRP A 42 -4.35 11.42 13.15
C TRP A 42 -4.39 12.93 13.03
N LEU A 43 -5.49 13.49 12.51
CA LEU A 43 -5.64 14.94 12.31
C LEU A 43 -5.61 15.74 13.64
N GLN A 44 -6.01 15.12 14.74
CA GLN A 44 -6.00 15.71 16.09
C GLN A 44 -4.71 15.43 16.87
N SER A 45 -3.82 14.60 16.33
CA SER A 45 -2.57 14.20 16.98
C SER A 45 -1.53 15.32 16.91
N GLU A 46 -0.65 15.38 17.91
CA GLU A 46 0.56 16.23 17.85
C GLU A 46 1.55 15.77 16.77
N PHE A 47 1.43 14.50 16.34
CA PHE A 47 2.24 13.92 15.27
C PHE A 47 1.64 14.12 13.88
N ALA A 48 0.51 14.83 13.77
CA ALA A 48 -0.18 15.07 12.51
C ALA A 48 0.75 15.77 11.50
N GLN A 49 1.12 15.05 10.45
CA GLN A 49 1.91 15.60 9.36
C GLN A 49 1.30 15.27 8.01
N GLN A 50 1.50 16.20 7.08
CA GLN A 50 1.15 16.05 5.68
C GLN A 50 2.09 15.02 5.04
N ILE A 51 1.60 13.82 4.76
CA ILE A 51 2.42 12.71 4.25
C ILE A 51 2.75 12.84 2.75
N ASP A 52 1.97 13.62 2.01
CA ASP A 52 2.18 13.91 0.60
C ASP A 52 1.83 15.39 0.34
N PRO A 53 2.59 16.13 -0.47
CA PRO A 53 2.28 17.52 -0.83
C PRO A 53 0.86 17.74 -1.38
N ARG A 54 0.19 16.70 -1.87
CA ARG A 54 -1.16 16.74 -2.44
C ARG A 54 -2.26 16.30 -1.45
N LEU A 55 -1.88 15.73 -0.30
CA LEU A 55 -2.78 15.26 0.76
C LEU A 55 -2.84 16.27 1.91
N HIS A 56 -3.73 17.26 1.82
CA HIS A 56 -3.84 18.32 2.81
C HIS A 56 -4.50 17.81 4.11
N LEU A 57 -4.15 18.36 5.27
CA LEU A 57 -4.64 17.89 6.57
C LEU A 57 -6.09 18.32 6.84
N TYR A 58 -7.05 17.64 6.21
CA TYR A 58 -8.48 17.80 6.48
C TYR A 58 -9.22 16.46 6.40
N ALA A 59 -10.40 16.42 7.02
CA ALA A 59 -11.25 15.24 7.05
C ALA A 59 -12.00 15.03 5.73
N GLY A 60 -12.12 13.77 5.31
CA GLY A 60 -12.83 13.38 4.09
C GLY A 60 -11.91 12.89 2.96
N ASN A 61 -12.53 12.42 1.89
CA ASN A 61 -11.83 11.79 0.78
C ASN A 61 -11.15 12.83 -0.12
N GLN A 62 -9.85 12.66 -0.29
CA GLN A 62 -9.04 13.38 -1.25
C GLN A 62 -8.79 12.44 -2.43
N HIS A 63 -9.07 12.90 -3.65
CA HIS A 63 -8.97 12.05 -4.84
C HIS A 63 -7.68 12.36 -5.58
N SER A 64 -7.00 11.32 -6.07
CA SER A 64 -5.82 11.52 -6.90
C SER A 64 -6.22 12.14 -8.25
N SER A 65 -5.34 12.98 -8.81
CA SER A 65 -5.58 13.60 -10.11
C SER A 65 -5.26 12.61 -11.24
N GLY A 66 -6.28 12.09 -11.92
CA GLY A 66 -6.11 11.21 -13.08
C GLY A 66 -5.94 9.74 -12.71
N GLN A 67 -5.06 9.02 -13.43
CA GLN A 67 -4.84 7.57 -13.26
C GLN A 67 -3.62 7.24 -12.38
N GLN A 68 -3.04 8.23 -11.71
CA GLN A 68 -1.84 8.04 -10.91
C GLN A 68 -2.21 8.06 -9.43
N ASN A 69 -1.58 7.19 -8.65
CA ASN A 69 -1.67 7.18 -7.19
C ASN A 69 -0.99 8.44 -6.61
N PHE A 70 -1.16 8.68 -5.31
CA PHE A 70 -0.37 9.69 -4.58
C PHE A 70 1.11 9.26 -4.56
N HIS A 71 2.02 10.23 -4.63
CA HIS A 71 3.44 9.94 -4.81
C HIS A 71 4.02 9.20 -3.59
N VAL A 72 3.56 9.56 -2.39
CA VAL A 72 3.98 8.90 -1.14
C VAL A 72 3.75 7.37 -1.16
N PHE A 73 2.68 6.89 -1.81
CA PHE A 73 2.41 5.46 -1.91
C PHE A 73 3.24 4.79 -3.00
N PHE A 74 3.66 5.53 -4.03
CA PHE A 74 4.59 5.01 -5.04
C PHE A 74 6.01 4.82 -4.49
N ASP A 75 6.44 5.65 -3.54
CA ASP A 75 7.73 5.46 -2.86
C ASP A 75 7.76 4.14 -2.07
N SER A 76 6.58 3.65 -1.66
CA SER A 76 6.39 2.35 -1.02
C SER A 76 6.19 1.19 -2.01
N CYS A 77 6.06 1.47 -3.31
CA CYS A 77 5.93 0.43 -4.33
C CYS A 77 7.32 -0.14 -4.71
N PRO A 78 7.37 -1.40 -5.19
CA PRO A 78 8.62 -1.99 -5.62
C PRO A 78 9.16 -1.31 -6.87
N ASP A 79 10.48 -1.30 -6.97
CA ASP A 79 11.20 -0.83 -8.16
C ASP A 79 10.96 -1.76 -9.38
N ARG A 80 11.64 -1.46 -10.49
CA ARG A 80 11.48 -2.25 -11.72
C ARG A 80 11.86 -3.72 -11.54
N TRP A 81 12.84 -4.03 -10.69
CA TRP A 81 13.26 -5.41 -10.42
C TRP A 81 12.26 -6.11 -9.50
N GLY A 82 11.80 -5.48 -8.44
CA GLY A 82 10.76 -6.00 -7.55
C GLY A 82 9.46 -6.31 -8.30
N ARG A 83 9.01 -5.40 -9.18
CA ARG A 83 7.85 -5.65 -10.05
C ARG A 83 8.05 -6.84 -10.99
N LEU A 84 9.26 -7.01 -11.54
CA LEU A 84 9.57 -8.17 -12.37
C LEU A 84 9.54 -9.48 -11.57
N LEU A 85 10.06 -9.48 -10.35
CA LEU A 85 10.02 -10.65 -9.46
C LEU A 85 8.59 -11.02 -9.09
N MET A 86 7.74 -10.04 -8.77
CA MET A 86 6.33 -10.29 -8.45
C MET A 86 5.56 -10.87 -9.65
N LYS A 87 5.77 -10.34 -10.87
CA LYS A 87 5.19 -10.93 -12.09
C LYS A 87 5.61 -12.38 -12.29
N ARG A 88 6.88 -12.70 -12.02
CA ARG A 88 7.39 -14.09 -12.10
C ARG A 88 6.76 -14.98 -11.03
N ARG A 89 6.64 -14.51 -9.78
CA ARG A 89 5.96 -15.20 -8.68
C ARG A 89 4.52 -15.56 -9.09
N GLU A 90 3.78 -14.60 -9.61
CA GLU A 90 2.41 -14.79 -10.09
C GLU A 90 2.32 -15.81 -11.24
N ALA A 91 3.24 -15.76 -12.22
CA ALA A 91 3.27 -16.75 -13.30
C ALA A 91 3.52 -18.19 -12.80
N VAL A 92 4.38 -18.35 -11.78
CA VAL A 92 4.64 -19.65 -11.15
C VAL A 92 3.43 -20.15 -10.39
N LEU A 93 2.77 -19.29 -9.59
CA LEU A 93 1.57 -19.64 -8.84
C LEU A 93 0.43 -20.03 -9.78
N ALA A 94 0.17 -19.23 -10.81
CA ALA A 94 -0.86 -19.50 -11.81
C ALA A 94 -0.66 -20.85 -12.51
N ARG A 95 0.59 -21.21 -12.84
CA ARG A 95 0.92 -22.53 -13.41
C ARG A 95 0.63 -23.67 -12.42
N LYS A 96 0.99 -23.52 -11.14
CA LYS A 96 0.71 -24.52 -10.10
C LYS A 96 -0.79 -24.73 -9.88
N GLU A 97 -1.56 -23.66 -9.99
CA GLU A 97 -3.02 -23.64 -9.81
C GLU A 97 -3.79 -23.97 -11.10
N GLY A 98 -3.11 -24.18 -12.24
CA GLY A 98 -3.77 -24.47 -13.51
C GLY A 98 -4.59 -23.31 -14.10
N ARG A 99 -4.29 -22.07 -13.69
CA ARG A 99 -4.98 -20.85 -14.16
C ARG A 99 -4.07 -19.97 -15.01
N LYS A 100 -4.67 -18.99 -15.70
CA LYS A 100 -3.90 -17.93 -16.37
C LYS A 100 -3.34 -16.95 -15.32
N PRO A 101 -2.12 -16.40 -15.53
CA PRO A 101 -1.57 -15.37 -14.66
C PRO A 101 -2.46 -14.13 -14.67
N ASN A 102 -2.68 -13.56 -13.49
CA ASN A 102 -3.38 -12.30 -13.31
C ASN A 102 -2.49 -11.15 -13.76
N VAL A 103 -3.12 -10.09 -14.30
CA VAL A 103 -2.43 -8.84 -14.60
C VAL A 103 -2.39 -8.03 -13.31
N LEU A 104 -1.19 -7.84 -12.76
CA LEU A 104 -0.99 -7.08 -11.53
C LEU A 104 -1.14 -5.57 -11.78
N ASN A 105 -1.97 -4.93 -10.96
CA ASN A 105 -2.21 -3.49 -10.94
C ASN A 105 -1.31 -2.78 -9.90
N GLU A 106 -1.43 -1.47 -9.73
CA GLU A 106 -0.58 -0.72 -8.79
C GLU A 106 -0.84 -1.11 -7.32
N THR A 107 -2.10 -1.40 -6.97
CA THR A 107 -2.44 -1.90 -5.64
C THR A 107 -1.78 -3.24 -5.35
N ASP A 108 -1.77 -4.16 -6.32
CA ASP A 108 -1.12 -5.48 -6.19
C ASP A 108 0.39 -5.33 -5.96
N TYR A 109 1.03 -4.35 -6.60
CA TYR A 109 2.45 -4.06 -6.35
C TYR A 109 2.69 -3.46 -4.97
N LEU A 110 1.84 -2.53 -4.53
CA LEU A 110 1.94 -1.91 -3.21
C LEU A 110 1.83 -2.97 -2.10
N LEU A 111 0.84 -3.86 -2.22
CA LEU A 111 0.50 -4.86 -1.21
C LEU A 111 1.38 -6.12 -1.25
N GLY A 112 2.03 -6.42 -2.39
CA GLY A 112 2.85 -7.61 -2.52
C GLY A 112 4.33 -7.43 -2.16
N VAL A 113 4.72 -6.24 -1.69
CA VAL A 113 6.03 -6.02 -1.06
C VAL A 113 5.97 -6.49 0.39
N HIS A 114 6.95 -7.30 0.79
CA HIS A 114 7.06 -7.78 2.16
C HIS A 114 7.33 -6.61 3.12
N ASP A 115 6.59 -6.54 4.22
CA ASP A 115 6.62 -5.38 5.13
C ASP A 115 8.03 -5.10 5.68
N ILE A 116 8.76 -6.14 6.09
CA ILE A 116 10.15 -6.04 6.58
C ILE A 116 11.11 -5.36 5.58
N TYR A 117 10.88 -5.49 4.28
CA TYR A 117 11.74 -4.92 3.25
C TYR A 117 11.18 -3.65 2.64
N ARG A 118 10.06 -3.15 3.16
CA ARG A 118 9.47 -1.91 2.70
C ARG A 118 10.35 -0.76 3.14
N MET A 119 10.75 0.06 2.18
CA MET A 119 11.44 1.30 2.48
C MET A 119 10.44 2.38 2.87
N GLY A 120 10.87 3.29 3.74
CA GLY A 120 10.05 4.37 4.26
C GLY A 120 9.39 4.02 5.57
N ALA A 121 8.56 4.92 6.06
CA ALA A 121 7.95 4.82 7.39
C ALA A 121 6.43 4.57 7.36
N LEU A 122 5.92 4.18 6.19
CA LEU A 122 4.52 3.79 6.02
C LEU A 122 4.40 2.28 5.95
N ARG A 123 3.44 1.74 6.68
CA ARG A 123 3.09 0.32 6.72
C ARG A 123 1.62 0.15 6.35
N PHE A 124 1.26 -1.00 5.79
CA PHE A 124 -0.07 -1.21 5.21
C PHE A 124 -0.76 -2.44 5.78
N LYS A 125 -2.07 -2.33 6.01
CA LYS A 125 -2.93 -3.46 6.37
C LYS A 125 -4.19 -3.48 5.50
N LEU A 126 -4.76 -4.67 5.32
CA LEU A 126 -6.12 -4.83 4.75
C LEU A 126 -7.21 -4.99 5.81
N ASP A 127 -6.80 -5.28 7.04
CA ASP A 127 -7.66 -5.35 8.23
C ASP A 127 -6.96 -4.59 9.36
N LEU A 128 -7.69 -3.75 10.10
CA LEU A 128 -7.12 -2.96 11.19
C LEU A 128 -6.49 -3.85 12.26
N ASP A 129 -7.14 -4.96 12.56
CA ASP A 129 -6.72 -5.96 13.55
C ASP A 129 -5.81 -7.05 12.95
N GLY A 130 -5.57 -7.00 11.64
CA GLY A 130 -4.70 -7.93 10.92
C GLY A 130 -3.22 -7.59 11.02
N ASP A 131 -2.41 -8.48 10.45
CA ASP A 131 -0.97 -8.28 10.29
C ASP A 131 -0.66 -7.22 9.22
N PHE A 132 0.54 -6.64 9.29
CA PHE A 132 1.09 -5.83 8.21
C PHE A 132 1.46 -6.69 6.99
N LEU A 133 1.33 -6.11 5.80
CA LEU A 133 1.48 -6.82 4.52
C LEU A 133 2.80 -6.55 3.78
N ASP A 134 3.32 -7.49 2.98
CA ASP A 134 3.09 -8.94 2.97
C ASP A 134 3.92 -9.57 4.12
N ASN A 135 3.40 -10.59 4.81
CA ASN A 135 4.10 -11.32 5.88
C ASN A 135 4.36 -12.81 5.53
N ASN A 136 4.18 -13.20 4.27
CA ASN A 136 4.32 -14.59 3.86
C ASN A 136 5.79 -15.03 3.74
N GLU A 137 6.30 -15.66 4.80
CA GLU A 137 7.67 -16.21 4.92
C GLU A 137 8.10 -17.17 3.80
N LYS A 138 7.17 -17.82 3.09
CA LYS A 138 7.50 -18.88 2.12
C LYS A 138 8.01 -18.38 0.77
N LEU A 139 7.77 -17.11 0.44
CA LEU A 139 8.10 -16.50 -0.85
C LEU A 139 8.81 -15.15 -0.70
N VAL A 140 9.40 -14.93 0.47
CA VAL A 140 10.19 -13.74 0.78
C VAL A 140 11.48 -13.76 -0.02
N ALA A 141 11.92 -12.60 -0.50
CA ALA A 141 13.27 -12.49 -1.05
C ALA A 141 14.26 -12.99 0.01
N PRO A 142 15.24 -13.84 -0.37
CA PRO A 142 16.17 -14.40 0.61
C PRO A 142 16.80 -13.27 1.44
N HIS A 143 16.87 -13.47 2.75
CA HIS A 143 17.57 -12.57 3.64
C HIS A 143 19.00 -12.41 3.11
N ILE A 144 19.43 -11.16 2.86
CA ILE A 144 20.80 -10.83 2.47
C ILE A 144 21.68 -10.85 3.72
#